data_AF-A0A834CPG1-F1
#
_entry.id   AF-A0A834CPG1-F1
#
_cell.length_a   1.000
_cell.length_b   1.000
_cell.length_c   1.000
_cell.angle_alpha   90.00
_cell.angle_beta   90.00
_cell.angle_gamma   90.00
#
_symmetry.space_group_name_H-M   'P 1'
#
loop_
_entity.id
_entity.type
_entity.pdbx_description
1 polymer ?
#
loop_
_entity_poly.entity_id
_entity_poly.type
_entity_poly.pdbx_seq_one_letter_code
_entity_poly.pdbx_strand_id
1 'polypeptide(L)'
;MADMLELFTSIGLSEQKAKETLKNGALSATLKDAIVQAQRVLGTSAMDKTIGTLLYSMASRLKDTKRLEFLTINIAQRKITSELQLAAALEFLKSRPQDPISQSEFDEACGVGIVITPEQIEDAVESVIKKHKEQLLKERYRFNMGLLMGEARSALKWADGKVIKNEVDMQVLHLLGPKTEADLEKKPKPQKAKVAENDVKNQEKSVNGDTGFGETKSLMEQLRGEALKFHKPGENYTTEGYVVTPNTMNLLKKHLEITGGQIRTRFPPEPNGILHIGHAKAINFNFGYAKANNGICFLRYDDTNPEKEEEKYFTAIKDMVEWLGYTPYDVTHASDNFQKLY
;
A
#
# COMPACT_ATOMS: atom_id res chain seq x y z
N MET A 1 -22.60 10.66 30.89
CA MET A 1 -22.68 10.81 29.41
C MET A 1 -21.44 11.49 28.84
N ALA A 2 -20.94 12.59 29.41
CA ALA A 2 -19.70 13.24 28.96
C ALA A 2 -18.47 12.29 28.98
N ASP A 3 -18.32 11.51 30.05
CA ASP A 3 -17.24 10.52 30.22
C ASP A 3 -17.21 9.41 29.13
N MET A 4 -18.38 8.91 28.68
CA MET A 4 -18.42 7.91 27.59
C MET A 4 -18.14 8.52 26.21
N LEU A 5 -18.51 9.79 26.00
CA LEU A 5 -18.20 10.49 24.75
C LEU A 5 -16.68 10.64 24.60
N GLU A 6 -16.02 11.11 25.65
CA GLU A 6 -14.56 11.23 25.71
C GLU A 6 -13.88 9.87 25.49
N LEU A 7 -14.35 8.83 26.20
CA LEU A 7 -13.84 7.46 26.04
C LEU A 7 -13.92 6.98 24.58
N PHE A 8 -15.05 7.15 23.91
CA PHE A 8 -15.20 6.72 22.51
C PHE A 8 -14.35 7.54 21.54
N THR A 9 -14.21 8.85 21.78
CA THR A 9 -13.31 9.68 20.97
C THR A 9 -11.84 9.35 21.20
N SER A 10 -11.45 8.92 22.41
CA SER A 10 -10.07 8.55 22.75
C SER A 10 -9.57 7.35 21.95
N ILE A 11 -10.48 6.47 21.54
CA ILE A 11 -10.17 5.30 20.71
C ILE A 11 -10.28 5.59 19.20
N GLY A 12 -10.46 6.85 18.83
CA GLY A 12 -10.40 7.34 17.46
C GLY A 12 -11.73 7.37 16.69
N LEU A 13 -12.88 7.23 17.37
CA LEU A 13 -14.17 7.55 16.77
C LEU A 13 -14.30 9.07 16.57
N SER A 14 -14.94 9.48 15.48
CA SER A 14 -15.34 10.88 15.34
C SER A 14 -16.38 11.26 16.39
N GLU A 15 -16.41 12.53 16.80
CA GLU A 15 -17.38 13.02 17.77
C GLU A 15 -18.84 12.74 17.34
N GLN A 16 -19.12 12.89 16.03
CA GLN A 16 -20.42 12.53 15.46
C GLN A 16 -20.73 11.04 15.66
N LYS A 17 -19.79 10.14 15.33
CA LYS A 17 -20.00 8.69 15.44
C LYS A 17 -20.14 8.26 16.90
N ALA A 18 -19.40 8.89 17.81
CA ALA A 18 -19.51 8.65 19.24
C ALA A 18 -20.91 9.06 19.76
N LYS A 19 -21.42 10.24 19.36
CA LYS A 19 -22.79 10.69 19.70
C LYS A 19 -23.87 9.76 19.16
N GLU A 20 -23.72 9.26 17.94
CA GLU A 20 -24.63 8.25 17.37
C GLU A 20 -24.61 6.94 18.16
N THR A 21 -23.41 6.49 18.53
CA THR A 21 -23.21 5.24 19.28
C THR A 21 -23.87 5.34 20.67
N LEU A 22 -23.74 6.48 21.34
CA LEU A 22 -24.35 6.75 22.65
C LEU A 22 -25.88 6.64 22.65
N LYS A 23 -26.54 6.79 21.49
CA LYS A 23 -28.00 6.58 21.38
C LYS A 23 -28.37 5.10 21.49
N ASN A 24 -27.44 4.19 21.20
CA ASN A 24 -27.62 2.75 21.38
C ASN A 24 -26.99 2.31 22.71
N GLY A 25 -27.82 2.17 23.74
CA GLY A 25 -27.37 1.82 25.09
C GLY A 25 -26.66 0.46 25.18
N ALA A 26 -27.15 -0.55 24.45
CA ALA A 26 -26.56 -1.89 24.45
C ALA A 26 -25.17 -1.91 23.80
N LEU A 27 -25.04 -1.27 22.63
CA LEU A 27 -23.75 -1.12 21.96
C LEU A 27 -22.77 -0.30 22.80
N SER A 28 -23.25 0.80 23.39
CA SER A 28 -22.43 1.67 24.23
C SER A 28 -21.88 0.95 25.46
N ALA A 29 -22.70 0.14 26.13
CA ALA A 29 -22.25 -0.68 27.26
C ALA A 29 -21.20 -1.71 26.83
N THR A 30 -21.48 -2.47 25.77
CA THR A 30 -20.57 -3.50 25.24
C THR A 30 -19.22 -2.91 24.81
N LEU A 31 -19.25 -1.77 24.11
CA LEU A 31 -18.05 -1.07 23.67
C LEU A 31 -17.24 -0.52 24.85
N LYS A 32 -17.91 0.07 25.85
CA LYS A 32 -17.25 0.55 27.06
C LYS A 32 -16.51 -0.59 27.76
N ASP A 33 -17.17 -1.73 27.94
CA ASP A 33 -16.57 -2.89 28.61
C ASP A 33 -15.36 -3.43 27.84
N ALA A 34 -15.46 -3.51 26.50
CA ALA A 34 -14.36 -3.90 25.63
C ALA A 34 -13.16 -2.94 25.75
N ILE A 35 -13.39 -1.62 25.77
CA ILE A 35 -12.32 -0.62 25.90
C ILE A 35 -11.63 -0.76 27.26
N VAL A 36 -12.39 -0.87 28.35
CA VAL A 36 -11.83 -1.00 29.70
C VAL A 36 -11.01 -2.28 29.83
N GLN A 37 -11.49 -3.40 29.27
CA GLN A 37 -10.74 -4.66 29.25
C GLN A 37 -9.46 -4.54 28.41
N ALA A 38 -9.52 -3.95 27.22
CA ALA A 38 -8.34 -3.73 26.39
C ALA A 38 -7.30 -2.84 27.10
N GLN A 39 -7.74 -1.76 27.75
CA GLN A 39 -6.88 -0.87 28.52
C GLN A 39 -6.20 -1.57 29.70
N ARG A 40 -6.85 -2.56 30.34
CA ARG A 40 -6.22 -3.36 31.41
C ARG A 40 -5.09 -4.24 30.89
N VAL A 41 -5.20 -4.73 29.66
CA VAL A 41 -4.19 -5.62 29.06
C VAL A 41 -3.02 -4.82 28.46
N LEU A 42 -3.31 -3.74 27.75
CA LEU A 42 -2.33 -2.94 27.00
C LEU A 42 -1.77 -1.73 27.76
N GLY A 43 -2.50 -1.23 28.75
CA GLY A 43 -2.32 0.12 29.29
C GLY A 43 -2.99 1.20 28.42
N THR A 44 -3.36 2.32 29.05
CA THR A 44 -4.14 3.39 28.39
C THR A 44 -3.39 4.08 27.25
N SER A 45 -2.07 4.18 27.33
CA SER A 45 -1.23 4.87 26.34
C SER A 45 -0.97 4.07 25.06
N ALA A 46 -1.15 2.74 25.09
CA ALA A 46 -0.91 1.85 23.95
C ALA A 46 -2.14 1.62 23.07
N MET A 47 -3.29 2.21 23.44
CA MET A 47 -4.53 2.19 22.68
C MET A 47 -4.42 3.12 21.46
N ASP A 48 -4.23 2.53 20.29
CA ASP A 48 -4.24 3.26 19.03
C ASP A 48 -5.63 3.24 18.35
N LYS A 49 -5.79 4.09 17.33
CA LYS A 49 -7.03 4.20 16.55
C LYS A 49 -7.40 2.91 15.83
N THR A 50 -6.42 2.07 15.49
CA THR A 50 -6.65 0.80 14.79
C THR A 50 -7.33 -0.19 15.72
N ILE A 51 -6.80 -0.36 16.94
CA ILE A 51 -7.41 -1.15 18.01
C ILE A 51 -8.82 -0.64 18.32
N GLY A 52 -8.98 0.68 18.48
CA GLY A 52 -10.28 1.28 18.75
C GLY A 52 -11.33 0.97 17.67
N THR A 53 -10.94 1.04 16.40
CA THR A 53 -11.82 0.71 15.27
C THR A 53 -12.23 -0.75 15.28
N LEU A 54 -11.31 -1.67 15.61
CA LEU A 54 -11.60 -3.10 15.73
C LEU A 54 -12.51 -3.41 16.92
N LEU A 55 -12.28 -2.79 18.08
CA LEU A 55 -13.15 -2.93 19.25
C LEU A 55 -14.57 -2.43 18.96
N TYR A 56 -14.70 -1.31 18.25
CA TYR A 56 -15.99 -0.80 17.79
C TYR A 56 -16.69 -1.78 16.85
N SER A 57 -15.98 -2.26 15.82
CA SER A 57 -16.53 -3.21 14.85
C SER A 57 -16.99 -4.49 15.54
N MET A 58 -16.16 -5.02 16.45
CA MET A 58 -16.48 -6.18 17.28
C MET A 58 -17.74 -5.93 18.11
N ALA A 59 -17.79 -4.85 18.89
CA ALA A 59 -18.93 -4.55 19.77
C ALA A 59 -20.24 -4.37 18.98
N SER A 60 -20.16 -3.87 17.75
CA SER A 60 -21.34 -3.69 16.88
C SER A 60 -21.89 -4.98 16.27
N ARG A 61 -21.08 -6.05 16.20
CA ARG A 61 -21.39 -7.30 15.49
C ARG A 61 -21.49 -8.51 16.41
N LEU A 62 -20.87 -8.45 17.58
CA LEU A 62 -20.80 -9.55 18.54
C LEU A 62 -22.17 -9.77 19.18
N LYS A 63 -22.74 -10.96 18.98
CA LYS A 63 -24.03 -11.34 19.58
C LYS A 63 -23.86 -12.08 20.91
N ASP A 64 -22.80 -12.87 21.04
CA ASP A 64 -22.52 -13.64 22.24
C ASP A 64 -21.59 -12.86 23.16
N THR A 65 -22.16 -12.24 24.20
CA THR A 65 -21.43 -11.41 25.17
C THR A 65 -20.44 -12.23 26.01
N LYS A 66 -20.59 -13.55 26.11
CA LYS A 66 -19.63 -14.42 26.80
C LYS A 66 -18.27 -14.44 26.10
N ARG A 67 -18.24 -14.13 24.80
CA ARG A 67 -17.02 -14.12 23.98
C ARG A 67 -16.34 -12.75 23.93
N LEU A 68 -16.92 -11.73 24.59
CA LEU A 68 -16.42 -10.37 24.56
C LEU A 68 -14.99 -10.29 25.09
N GLU A 69 -14.74 -10.88 26.27
CA GLU A 69 -13.43 -10.85 26.91
C GLU A 69 -12.38 -11.56 26.05
N PHE A 70 -12.71 -12.74 25.53
CA PHE A 70 -11.82 -13.52 24.68
C PHE A 70 -11.38 -12.73 23.43
N LEU A 71 -12.32 -12.16 22.67
CA LEU A 71 -11.96 -11.38 21.48
C LEU A 71 -11.23 -10.08 21.83
N THR A 72 -11.64 -9.41 22.92
CA THR A 72 -10.99 -8.18 23.37
C THR A 72 -9.53 -8.41 23.68
N ILE A 73 -9.19 -9.51 24.36
CA ILE A 73 -7.80 -9.89 24.65
C ILE A 73 -7.02 -10.15 23.36
N ASN A 74 -7.60 -10.88 22.39
CA ASN A 74 -6.93 -11.16 21.12
C ASN A 74 -6.68 -9.89 20.27
N ILE A 75 -7.61 -8.92 20.29
CA ILE A 75 -7.42 -7.61 19.65
C ILE A 75 -6.36 -6.81 20.40
N ALA A 76 -6.44 -6.76 21.74
CA ALA A 76 -5.49 -6.03 22.58
C ALA A 76 -4.06 -6.56 22.42
N GLN A 77 -3.89 -7.89 22.33
CA GLN A 77 -2.59 -8.52 22.08
C GLN A 77 -2.12 -8.41 20.62
N ARG A 78 -2.83 -7.69 19.75
CA ARG A 78 -2.53 -7.55 18.31
C ARG A 78 -2.45 -8.88 17.56
N LYS A 79 -3.19 -9.89 18.01
CA LYS A 79 -3.39 -11.14 17.25
C LYS A 79 -4.36 -10.93 16.09
N ILE A 80 -5.40 -10.13 16.33
CA ILE A 80 -6.35 -9.65 15.32
C ILE A 80 -6.01 -8.19 15.04
N THR A 81 -5.53 -7.91 13.84
CA THR A 81 -5.07 -6.58 13.43
C THR A 81 -5.84 -6.00 12.25
N SER A 82 -6.70 -6.80 11.60
CA SER A 82 -7.52 -6.37 10.47
C SER A 82 -9.00 -6.71 10.62
N GLU A 83 -9.85 -5.96 9.92
CA GLU A 83 -11.30 -6.20 9.86
C GLU A 83 -11.64 -7.59 9.29
N LEU A 84 -10.77 -8.12 8.42
CA LEU A 84 -10.95 -9.44 7.83
C LEU A 84 -10.71 -10.56 8.83
N GLN A 85 -9.64 -10.46 9.62
CA GLN A 85 -9.38 -11.38 10.72
C GLN A 85 -10.50 -11.30 11.77
N LEU A 86 -11.00 -10.10 12.07
CA LEU A 86 -12.13 -9.92 12.98
C LEU A 86 -13.42 -10.57 12.43
N ALA A 87 -13.69 -10.42 11.14
CA ALA A 87 -14.84 -11.07 10.51
C ALA A 87 -14.75 -12.60 10.60
N ALA A 88 -13.58 -13.18 10.33
CA ALA A 88 -13.33 -14.61 10.48
C ALA A 88 -13.47 -15.07 11.94
N ALA A 89 -12.97 -14.27 12.89
CA ALA A 89 -13.10 -14.56 14.32
C ALA A 89 -14.56 -14.59 14.79
N LEU A 90 -15.37 -13.63 14.34
CA LEU A 90 -16.80 -13.58 14.64
C LEU A 90 -17.54 -14.78 14.02
N GLU A 91 -17.17 -15.20 12.80
CA GLU A 91 -17.74 -16.37 12.14
C GLU A 91 -17.35 -17.68 12.85
N PHE A 92 -16.07 -17.83 13.23
CA PHE A 92 -15.58 -18.98 13.99
C PHE A 92 -16.36 -19.16 15.29
N LEU A 93 -16.50 -18.09 16.08
CA LEU A 93 -17.22 -18.11 17.34
C LEU A 93 -18.71 -18.41 17.18
N LYS A 94 -19.32 -17.94 16.08
CA LYS A 94 -20.71 -18.24 15.76
C LYS A 94 -20.90 -19.72 15.41
N SER A 95 -19.94 -20.32 14.71
CA SER A 95 -20.00 -21.73 14.29
C SER A 95 -19.68 -22.71 15.42
N ARG A 96 -18.98 -22.26 16.48
CA ARG A 96 -18.50 -23.10 17.58
C ARG A 96 -18.90 -22.49 18.93
N PRO A 97 -20.14 -22.73 19.39
CA PRO A 97 -20.63 -22.18 20.65
C PRO A 97 -20.11 -22.91 21.89
N GLN A 98 -19.47 -24.08 21.74
CA GLN A 98 -19.04 -24.95 22.83
C GLN A 98 -17.77 -24.43 23.51
N ASP A 99 -17.69 -24.61 24.83
CA ASP A 99 -16.51 -24.35 25.65
C ASP A 99 -15.77 -25.66 25.97
N PRO A 100 -14.43 -25.63 26.09
CA PRO A 100 -13.52 -24.49 25.91
C PRO A 100 -13.17 -24.22 24.43
N ILE A 101 -12.87 -22.95 24.09
CA ILE A 101 -12.32 -22.61 22.77
C ILE A 101 -10.86 -23.04 22.69
N SER A 102 -10.51 -23.84 21.69
CA SER A 102 -9.11 -24.12 21.35
C SER A 102 -8.46 -22.88 20.75
N GLN A 103 -7.48 -22.30 21.45
CA GLN A 103 -6.74 -21.13 20.96
C GLN A 103 -6.00 -21.44 19.64
N SER A 104 -5.47 -22.65 19.47
CA SER A 104 -4.75 -23.04 18.25
C SER A 104 -5.67 -23.05 17.03
N GLU A 105 -6.87 -23.64 17.17
CA GLU A 105 -7.84 -23.70 16.07
C GLU A 105 -8.41 -22.32 15.75
N PHE A 106 -8.56 -21.47 16.77
CA PHE A 106 -8.96 -20.08 16.59
C PHE A 106 -7.88 -19.29 15.83
N ASP A 107 -6.62 -19.40 16.26
CA ASP A 107 -5.49 -18.69 15.66
C ASP A 107 -5.34 -19.07 14.18
N GLU A 108 -5.45 -20.37 13.85
CA GLU A 108 -5.41 -20.86 12.48
C GLU A 108 -6.60 -20.36 11.63
N ALA A 109 -7.83 -20.47 12.15
CA ALA A 109 -9.02 -20.07 11.42
C ALA A 109 -9.09 -18.55 11.15
N CYS A 110 -8.51 -17.75 12.05
CA CYS A 110 -8.50 -16.29 11.97
C CYS A 110 -7.24 -15.73 11.32
N GLY A 111 -6.28 -16.57 10.93
CA GLY A 111 -5.02 -16.13 10.34
C GLY A 111 -4.15 -15.31 11.29
N VAL A 112 -4.17 -15.63 12.58
CA VAL A 112 -3.31 -14.99 13.58
C VAL A 112 -1.86 -15.31 13.26
N GLY A 113 -1.00 -14.28 13.33
CA GLY A 113 0.42 -14.40 13.01
C GLY A 113 0.74 -14.44 11.51
N ILE A 114 -0.27 -14.45 10.63
CA ILE A 114 -0.06 -14.32 9.19
C ILE A 114 0.14 -12.85 8.86
N VAL A 115 1.33 -12.51 8.34
CA VAL A 115 1.65 -11.18 7.83
C VAL A 115 1.88 -11.33 6.33
N ILE A 116 1.08 -10.63 5.53
CA ILE A 116 1.27 -10.58 4.08
C ILE A 116 2.20 -9.42 3.74
N THR A 117 3.31 -9.71 3.08
CA THR A 117 4.29 -8.68 2.68
C THR A 117 3.92 -8.04 1.34
N PRO A 118 4.39 -6.82 1.04
CA PRO A 118 4.21 -6.20 -0.26
C PRO A 118 4.70 -7.07 -1.43
N GLU A 119 5.83 -7.75 -1.25
CA GLU A 119 6.43 -8.64 -2.26
C GLU A 119 5.52 -9.83 -2.56
N GLN A 120 4.89 -10.42 -1.53
CA GLN A 120 3.91 -11.50 -1.75
C GLN A 120 2.69 -11.01 -2.56
N ILE A 121 2.27 -9.76 -2.37
CA ILE A 121 1.18 -9.16 -3.15
C ILE A 121 1.64 -8.92 -4.59
N GLU A 122 2.83 -8.37 -4.78
CA GLU A 122 3.45 -8.15 -6.09
C GLU A 122 3.53 -9.46 -6.89
N ASP A 123 4.10 -10.51 -6.30
CA ASP A 123 4.25 -11.84 -6.93
C ASP A 123 2.89 -12.46 -7.29
N ALA A 124 1.90 -12.35 -6.38
CA ALA A 124 0.57 -12.89 -6.61
C ALA A 124 -0.16 -12.15 -7.74
N VAL A 125 -0.05 -10.82 -7.77
CA VAL A 125 -0.63 -9.98 -8.83
C VAL A 125 0.08 -10.25 -10.16
N GLU A 126 1.40 -10.35 -10.17
CA GLU A 126 2.18 -10.64 -11.38
C GLU A 126 1.78 -12.00 -11.97
N SER A 127 1.68 -13.03 -11.13
CA SER A 127 1.22 -14.37 -11.54
C SER A 127 -0.17 -14.33 -12.18
N VAL A 128 -1.11 -13.59 -11.59
CA VAL A 128 -2.48 -13.43 -12.11
C VAL A 128 -2.48 -12.63 -13.42
N ILE A 129 -1.69 -11.57 -13.53
CA ILE A 129 -1.57 -10.78 -14.77
C ILE A 129 -0.94 -11.63 -15.88
N LYS A 130 0.09 -12.41 -15.58
CA LYS A 130 0.75 -13.32 -16.53
C LYS A 130 -0.23 -14.34 -17.09
N LYS A 131 -1.12 -14.88 -16.25
CA LYS A 131 -2.19 -15.81 -16.66
C LYS A 131 -3.18 -15.17 -17.64
N HIS A 132 -3.47 -13.88 -17.51
CA HIS A 132 -4.43 -13.14 -18.34
C HIS A 132 -3.79 -12.22 -19.39
N LYS A 133 -2.46 -12.30 -19.58
CA LYS A 133 -1.67 -11.33 -20.35
C LYS A 133 -2.17 -11.11 -21.77
N GLU A 134 -2.49 -12.17 -22.50
CA GLU A 134 -2.96 -12.07 -23.89
C GLU A 134 -4.30 -11.35 -23.99
N GLN A 135 -5.24 -11.65 -23.09
CA GLN A 135 -6.54 -10.97 -23.04
C GLN A 135 -6.41 -9.53 -22.58
N LEU A 136 -5.55 -9.25 -21.60
CA LEU A 136 -5.24 -7.89 -21.14
C LEU A 136 -4.67 -7.03 -22.27
N LEU A 137 -3.72 -7.55 -23.06
CA LEU A 137 -3.16 -6.80 -24.19
C LEU A 137 -4.20 -6.53 -25.28
N LYS A 138 -5.11 -7.50 -25.53
CA LYS A 138 -6.16 -7.38 -26.55
C LYS A 138 -7.29 -6.43 -26.15
N GLU A 139 -7.76 -6.54 -24.91
CA GLU A 139 -8.91 -5.76 -24.43
C GLU A 139 -8.50 -4.46 -23.72
N ARG A 140 -7.21 -4.31 -23.39
CA ARG A 140 -6.65 -3.20 -22.62
C ARG A 140 -7.49 -2.91 -21.37
N TYR A 141 -7.91 -1.66 -21.18
CA TYR A 141 -8.70 -1.25 -20.01
C TYR A 141 -10.18 -1.64 -20.08
N ARG A 142 -10.63 -2.28 -21.18
CA ARG A 142 -11.97 -2.88 -21.27
C ARG A 142 -12.03 -4.29 -20.66
N PHE A 143 -10.89 -4.85 -20.25
CA PHE A 143 -10.80 -6.09 -19.51
C PHE A 143 -11.44 -5.95 -18.12
N ASN A 144 -12.02 -7.03 -17.60
CA ASN A 144 -12.62 -7.03 -16.27
C ASN A 144 -11.53 -7.11 -15.18
N MET A 145 -11.03 -5.96 -14.72
CA MET A 145 -10.03 -5.87 -13.64
C MET A 145 -10.52 -6.49 -12.31
N GLY A 146 -11.85 -6.64 -12.13
CA GLY A 146 -12.46 -7.38 -11.03
C GLY A 146 -11.99 -8.83 -10.94
N LEU A 147 -11.69 -9.46 -12.09
CA LEU A 147 -11.18 -10.82 -12.14
C LEU A 147 -9.78 -10.92 -11.52
N LEU A 148 -8.88 -9.98 -11.87
CA LEU A 148 -7.52 -9.96 -11.34
C LEU A 148 -7.52 -9.78 -9.81
N MET A 149 -8.29 -8.80 -9.32
CA MET A 149 -8.45 -8.57 -7.89
C MET A 149 -9.08 -9.77 -7.17
N GLY A 150 -10.05 -10.45 -7.79
CA GLY A 150 -10.70 -11.63 -7.23
C GLY A 150 -9.75 -12.83 -7.09
N GLU A 151 -8.97 -13.11 -8.13
CA GLU A 151 -7.96 -14.17 -8.10
C GLU A 151 -6.83 -13.87 -7.11
N ALA A 152 -6.31 -12.63 -7.10
CA ALA A 152 -5.28 -12.21 -6.14
C ALA A 152 -5.76 -12.30 -4.68
N ARG A 153 -7.01 -11.88 -4.39
CA ARG A 153 -7.62 -12.04 -3.06
C ARG A 153 -7.83 -13.49 -2.66
N SER A 154 -8.09 -14.37 -3.63
CA SER A 154 -8.25 -15.80 -3.37
C SER A 154 -6.90 -16.45 -3.01
N ALA A 155 -5.81 -16.00 -3.64
CA ALA A 155 -4.47 -16.44 -3.31
C ALA A 155 -3.99 -15.88 -1.97
N LEU A 156 -4.29 -14.61 -1.67
CA LEU A 156 -3.86 -13.91 -0.47
C LEU A 156 -5.04 -13.56 0.42
N LYS A 157 -5.62 -14.59 1.05
CA LYS A 157 -6.85 -14.44 1.86
C LYS A 157 -6.77 -13.29 2.87
N TRP A 158 -5.63 -13.09 3.53
CA TRP A 158 -5.47 -12.12 4.63
C TRP A 158 -4.92 -10.75 4.21
N ALA A 159 -4.70 -10.53 2.91
CA ALA A 159 -4.16 -9.27 2.42
C ALA A 159 -5.21 -8.16 2.36
N ASP A 160 -4.76 -6.91 2.54
CA ASP A 160 -5.62 -5.74 2.41
C ASP A 160 -6.07 -5.57 0.95
N GLY A 161 -7.39 -5.58 0.76
CA GLY A 161 -7.99 -5.50 -0.58
C GLY A 161 -7.74 -4.18 -1.32
N LYS A 162 -7.41 -3.09 -0.63
CA LYS A 162 -6.97 -1.81 -1.22
C LYS A 162 -5.53 -1.91 -1.70
N VAL A 163 -4.66 -2.56 -0.93
CA VAL A 163 -3.25 -2.77 -1.34
C VAL A 163 -3.18 -3.65 -2.58
N ILE A 164 -3.93 -4.76 -2.62
CA ILE A 164 -4.06 -5.60 -3.82
C ILE A 164 -4.55 -4.77 -5.01
N LYS A 165 -5.58 -3.95 -4.82
CA LYS A 165 -6.13 -3.12 -5.90
C LYS A 165 -5.07 -2.15 -6.46
N ASN A 166 -4.36 -1.44 -5.57
CA ASN A 166 -3.33 -0.50 -5.98
C ASN A 166 -2.22 -1.21 -6.77
N GLU A 167 -1.81 -2.40 -6.33
CA GLU A 167 -0.79 -3.19 -7.03
C GLU A 167 -1.26 -3.65 -8.42
N VAL A 168 -2.49 -4.15 -8.52
CA VAL A 168 -3.12 -4.49 -9.81
C VAL A 168 -3.16 -3.27 -10.73
N ASP A 169 -3.64 -2.13 -10.24
CA ASP A 169 -3.74 -0.90 -11.02
C ASP A 169 -2.35 -0.46 -11.54
N MET A 170 -1.30 -0.60 -10.72
CA MET A 170 0.07 -0.26 -11.08
C MET A 170 0.68 -1.20 -12.12
N GLN A 171 0.65 -2.51 -11.91
CA GLN A 171 1.21 -3.47 -12.86
C GLN A 171 0.45 -3.47 -14.19
N VAL A 172 -0.88 -3.28 -14.16
CA VAL A 172 -1.68 -3.10 -15.38
C VAL A 172 -1.30 -1.82 -16.11
N LEU A 173 -1.05 -0.71 -15.39
CA LEU A 173 -0.55 0.53 -16.00
C LEU A 173 0.84 0.32 -16.63
N HIS A 174 1.75 -0.41 -15.98
CA HIS A 174 3.05 -0.75 -16.54
C HIS A 174 2.93 -1.60 -17.80
N LEU A 175 2.03 -2.60 -17.80
CA LEU A 175 1.82 -3.49 -18.95
C LEU A 175 1.14 -2.79 -20.14
N LEU A 176 0.11 -1.99 -19.88
CA LEU A 176 -0.74 -1.42 -20.93
C LEU A 176 -0.33 0.00 -21.33
N GLY A 177 0.42 0.71 -20.49
CA GLY A 177 0.63 2.15 -20.62
C GLY A 177 -0.64 2.96 -20.34
N PRO A 178 -0.62 4.29 -20.53
CA PRO A 178 -1.73 5.16 -20.19
C PRO A 178 -3.04 4.81 -20.93
N LYS A 179 -4.17 5.16 -20.32
CA LYS A 179 -5.49 5.05 -20.93
C LYS A 179 -5.58 5.95 -22.17
N THR A 180 -6.13 5.41 -23.25
CA THR A 180 -6.37 6.10 -24.51
C THR A 180 -7.85 6.39 -24.72
N GLU A 181 -8.22 7.22 -25.69
CA GLU A 181 -9.63 7.49 -26.00
C GLU A 181 -10.39 6.22 -26.43
N ALA A 182 -9.73 5.30 -27.13
CA ALA A 182 -10.28 4.01 -27.50
C ALA A 182 -10.65 3.16 -26.27
N ASP A 183 -9.94 3.33 -25.15
CA ASP A 183 -10.26 2.62 -23.90
C ASP A 183 -11.56 3.13 -23.25
N LEU A 184 -12.01 4.34 -23.59
CA LEU A 184 -13.19 5.00 -23.00
C LEU A 184 -14.49 4.68 -23.75
N GLU A 185 -14.42 4.13 -24.96
CA GLU A 185 -15.63 3.72 -25.68
C GLU A 185 -16.26 2.47 -25.05
N LYS A 186 -17.58 2.51 -24.86
CA LYS A 186 -18.32 1.42 -24.20
C LYS A 186 -18.35 0.18 -25.09
N LYS A 187 -18.03 -1.00 -24.53
CA LYS A 187 -18.34 -2.30 -25.15
C LYS A 187 -19.83 -2.38 -25.53
N PRO A 188 -20.20 -2.95 -26.69
CA PRO A 188 -21.59 -3.34 -26.95
C PRO A 188 -22.02 -4.39 -25.90
N LYS A 189 -23.13 -4.13 -25.20
CA LYS A 189 -23.56 -4.89 -24.03
C LYS A 189 -24.21 -6.23 -24.39
N PRO A 190 -23.80 -7.34 -23.76
CA PRO A 190 -24.72 -8.41 -23.38
C PRO A 190 -25.51 -8.02 -22.11
N GLN A 191 -26.73 -8.53 -21.96
CA GLN A 191 -27.69 -8.13 -20.92
C GLN A 191 -27.19 -8.38 -19.47
N LYS A 192 -27.64 -7.48 -18.56
CA LYS A 192 -27.15 -7.24 -17.19
C LYS A 192 -27.33 -8.41 -16.20
N ALA A 193 -26.40 -8.49 -15.24
CA ALA A 193 -26.72 -8.72 -13.83
C ALA A 193 -26.19 -7.52 -13.00
N LYS A 194 -27.04 -6.94 -12.16
CA LYS A 194 -26.73 -5.76 -11.32
C LYS A 194 -25.89 -6.17 -10.10
N VAL A 195 -24.77 -5.50 -9.87
CA VAL A 195 -24.17 -5.34 -8.54
C VAL A 195 -24.00 -3.84 -8.30
N ALA A 196 -24.46 -3.38 -7.14
CA ALA A 196 -24.48 -1.97 -6.76
C ALA A 196 -23.12 -1.53 -6.22
N GLU A 197 -22.55 -0.47 -6.79
CA GLU A 197 -21.41 0.27 -6.23
C GLU A 197 -21.96 1.42 -5.39
N ASN A 198 -21.54 1.50 -4.12
CA ASN A 198 -21.73 2.67 -3.28
C ASN A 198 -20.44 3.53 -3.36
N ASP A 199 -20.59 4.75 -3.85
CA ASP A 199 -19.61 5.82 -3.79
C ASP A 199 -19.33 6.23 -2.34
N VAL A 200 -18.05 6.20 -1.93
CA VAL A 200 -17.58 6.93 -0.75
C VAL A 200 -16.40 7.79 -1.14
N LYS A 201 -16.66 9.09 -1.26
CA LYS A 201 -15.65 10.16 -1.24
C LYS A 201 -14.93 10.14 0.11
N ASN A 202 -13.61 10.26 0.12
CA ASN A 202 -12.92 10.80 1.29
C ASN A 202 -11.79 11.74 0.88
N GLN A 203 -11.86 12.93 1.48
CA GLN A 203 -10.91 14.05 1.37
C GLN A 203 -9.70 13.78 2.26
N GLU A 204 -8.52 14.15 1.76
CA GLU A 204 -7.28 14.22 2.55
C GLU A 204 -7.32 15.38 3.54
N LYS A 205 -6.81 15.16 4.76
CA LYS A 205 -6.39 16.22 5.69
C LYS A 205 -4.94 15.98 6.09
N SER A 206 -4.11 16.98 5.84
CA SER A 206 -2.75 17.16 6.33
C SER A 206 -2.71 17.46 7.83
N VAL A 207 -1.72 16.92 8.55
CA VAL A 207 -1.29 17.46 9.84
C VAL A 207 0.25 17.38 9.92
N ASN A 208 0.87 18.54 10.10
CA ASN A 208 2.29 18.71 10.48
C ASN A 208 2.46 18.57 11.99
N GLY A 209 3.62 18.06 12.43
CA GLY A 209 4.12 18.17 13.80
C GLY A 209 5.56 17.66 13.90
N ASP A 210 6.50 18.57 14.11
CA ASP A 210 7.94 18.34 14.32
C ASP A 210 8.25 18.02 15.79
N THR A 211 9.30 17.22 16.05
CA THR A 211 10.37 17.44 17.05
C THR A 211 11.23 16.18 17.28
N GLY A 212 12.55 16.37 17.38
CA GLY A 212 13.41 15.64 18.32
C GLY A 212 14.43 14.64 17.76
N PHE A 213 15.71 15.03 17.75
CA PHE A 213 16.91 14.21 17.50
C PHE A 213 17.06 13.03 18.50
N GLY A 214 17.61 11.89 18.04
CA GLY A 214 18.31 11.00 18.98
C GLY A 214 18.39 9.50 18.73
N GLU A 215 17.97 8.92 17.61
CA GLU A 215 18.28 7.52 17.26
C GLU A 215 18.58 7.43 15.76
N THR A 216 19.57 6.62 15.37
CA THR A 216 19.90 6.42 13.95
C THR A 216 18.73 5.69 13.27
N LYS A 217 17.78 6.47 12.75
CA LYS A 217 16.63 5.95 11.99
C LYS A 217 17.14 5.03 10.89
N SER A 218 16.40 3.98 10.60
CA SER A 218 16.75 3.05 9.53
C SER A 218 16.90 3.80 8.21
N LEU A 219 17.73 3.30 7.29
CA LEU A 219 17.96 3.95 6.00
C LEU A 219 16.65 4.22 5.25
N MET A 220 15.70 3.29 5.32
CA MET A 220 14.39 3.42 4.70
C MET A 220 13.57 4.56 5.31
N GLU A 221 13.62 4.75 6.63
CA GLU A 221 12.95 5.88 7.30
C GLU A 221 13.60 7.22 6.96
N GLN A 222 14.92 7.25 6.80
CA GLN A 222 15.64 8.45 6.36
C GLN A 222 15.29 8.83 4.92
N LEU A 223 14.98 7.85 4.06
CA LEU A 223 14.67 8.06 2.65
C LEU A 223 13.19 8.24 2.35
N ARG A 224 12.29 8.22 3.35
CA ARG A 224 10.87 8.58 3.14
C ARG A 224 10.76 10.06 2.78
N GLY A 225 9.91 10.39 1.80
CA GLY A 225 9.69 11.75 1.29
C GLY A 225 9.10 12.75 2.30
N GLU A 226 8.76 12.32 3.51
CA GLU A 226 8.45 13.22 4.64
C GLU A 226 9.71 13.60 5.44
N ALA A 227 10.70 12.71 5.48
CA ALA A 227 11.99 12.91 6.15
C ALA A 227 12.96 13.72 5.28
N LEU A 228 12.92 13.50 3.97
CA LEU A 228 13.57 14.33 2.95
C LEU A 228 12.51 15.29 2.40
N LYS A 229 12.68 16.61 2.50
CA LYS A 229 11.71 17.63 2.03
C LYS A 229 11.57 17.66 0.50
N PHE A 230 11.28 16.52 -0.13
CA PHE A 230 11.05 16.39 -1.55
C PHE A 230 9.57 16.55 -1.87
N HIS A 231 9.31 17.00 -3.10
CA HIS A 231 7.96 17.17 -3.61
C HIS A 231 7.29 15.82 -3.85
N LYS A 232 5.95 15.79 -3.82
CA LYS A 232 5.18 14.62 -4.27
C LYS A 232 5.21 14.50 -5.81
N PRO A 233 5.04 13.30 -6.38
CA PRO A 233 4.92 13.13 -7.83
C PRO A 233 3.84 14.04 -8.44
N GLY A 234 4.19 14.77 -9.50
CA GLY A 234 3.30 15.76 -10.14
C GLY A 234 3.32 17.16 -9.51
N GLU A 235 3.98 17.35 -8.37
CA GLU A 235 4.09 18.64 -7.68
C GLU A 235 5.45 19.33 -7.90
N ASN A 236 6.12 19.05 -9.03
CA ASN A 236 7.47 19.58 -9.32
C ASN A 236 7.54 21.11 -9.22
N TYR A 237 6.45 21.82 -9.55
CA TYR A 237 6.36 23.27 -9.47
C TYR A 237 6.50 23.87 -8.06
N THR A 238 6.51 23.04 -7.02
CA THR A 238 6.70 23.46 -5.62
C THR A 238 8.17 23.53 -5.22
N THR A 239 9.08 22.94 -6.00
CA THR A 239 10.51 22.92 -5.66
C THR A 239 11.17 24.25 -5.95
N GLU A 240 12.15 24.61 -5.14
CA GLU A 240 12.96 25.81 -5.32
C GLU A 240 13.63 25.81 -6.71
N GLY A 241 13.54 26.94 -7.42
CA GLY A 241 14.12 27.11 -8.75
C GLY A 241 13.32 26.51 -9.91
N TYR A 242 12.15 25.89 -9.67
CA TYR A 242 11.32 25.34 -10.76
C TYR A 242 10.68 26.46 -11.59
N VAL A 243 10.83 26.39 -12.92
CA VAL A 243 10.24 27.37 -13.84
C VAL A 243 8.86 26.91 -14.28
N VAL A 244 7.84 27.68 -13.90
CA VAL A 244 6.46 27.45 -14.35
C VAL A 244 6.22 28.19 -15.66
N THR A 245 6.04 27.42 -16.73
CA THR A 245 5.67 27.90 -18.07
C THR A 245 4.16 27.77 -18.28
N PRO A 246 3.59 28.40 -19.33
CA PRO A 246 2.17 28.21 -19.67
C PRO A 246 1.78 26.74 -19.91
N ASN A 247 2.72 25.88 -20.28
CA ASN A 247 2.48 24.46 -20.56
C ASN A 247 2.73 23.54 -19.35
N THR A 248 3.30 24.04 -18.25
CA THR A 248 3.77 23.22 -17.13
C THR A 248 2.66 22.34 -16.56
N MET A 249 1.46 22.89 -16.32
CA MET A 249 0.36 22.10 -15.74
C MET A 249 -0.16 21.02 -16.69
N ASN A 250 -0.14 21.28 -18.01
CA ASN A 250 -0.51 20.27 -19.00
C ASN A 250 0.54 19.14 -19.08
N LEU A 251 1.83 19.48 -19.01
CA LEU A 251 2.91 18.49 -18.98
C LEU A 251 2.85 17.62 -17.72
N LEU A 252 2.57 18.20 -16.55
CA LEU A 252 2.42 17.47 -15.30
C LEU A 252 1.19 16.56 -15.31
N LYS A 253 0.09 17.00 -15.92
CA LYS A 253 -1.09 16.14 -16.13
C LYS A 253 -0.74 14.91 -16.97
N LYS A 254 -0.09 15.10 -18.12
CA LYS A 254 0.38 14.00 -18.98
C LYS A 254 1.37 13.08 -18.25
N HIS A 255 2.25 13.67 -17.44
CA HIS A 255 3.18 12.91 -16.60
C HIS A 255 2.41 11.98 -15.65
N LEU A 256 1.42 12.49 -14.91
CA LEU A 256 0.61 11.68 -13.99
C LEU A 256 -0.21 10.59 -14.70
N GLU A 257 -0.68 10.86 -15.93
CA GLU A 257 -1.35 9.84 -16.75
C GLU A 257 -0.42 8.68 -17.11
N ILE A 258 0.86 8.97 -17.35
CA ILE A 258 1.89 7.96 -17.69
C ILE A 258 2.41 7.24 -16.45
N THR A 259 2.57 7.94 -15.33
CA THR A 259 3.24 7.40 -14.13
C THR A 259 2.27 6.89 -13.07
N GLY A 260 0.99 7.24 -13.14
CA GLY A 260 0.02 6.95 -12.08
C GLY A 260 0.33 7.67 -10.76
N GLY A 261 1.21 8.69 -10.78
CA GLY A 261 1.71 9.34 -9.57
C GLY A 261 2.75 8.51 -8.79
N GLN A 262 3.33 7.49 -9.42
CA GLN A 262 4.40 6.69 -8.82
C GLN A 262 5.74 7.46 -8.80
N ILE A 263 6.54 7.29 -7.74
CA ILE A 263 7.93 7.77 -7.69
C ILE A 263 8.77 7.00 -8.71
N ARG A 264 9.53 7.71 -9.56
CA ARG A 264 10.43 7.11 -10.56
C ARG A 264 11.81 7.75 -10.43
N THR A 265 12.80 6.96 -10.02
CA THR A 265 14.21 7.38 -9.95
C THR A 265 15.03 6.65 -11.01
N ARG A 266 16.31 7.03 -11.14
CA ARG A 266 17.24 6.33 -12.03
C ARG A 266 18.64 6.32 -11.41
N PHE A 267 19.36 5.22 -11.59
CA PHE A 267 20.80 5.17 -11.38
C PHE A 267 21.48 5.08 -12.75
N PRO A 268 22.20 6.14 -13.19
CA PRO A 268 22.78 6.19 -14.52
C PRO A 268 24.31 6.08 -14.52
N PRO A 269 24.89 4.88 -14.36
CA PRO A 269 26.33 4.68 -14.42
C PRO A 269 26.82 4.68 -15.88
N GLU A 270 28.04 5.16 -16.10
CA GLU A 270 28.74 4.93 -17.36
C GLU A 270 29.24 3.46 -17.41
N PRO A 271 29.00 2.72 -18.50
CA PRO A 271 29.39 1.31 -18.65
C PRO A 271 30.88 1.14 -19.04
N ASN A 272 31.75 2.02 -18.56
CA ASN A 272 33.16 2.08 -18.90
C ASN A 272 34.08 2.11 -17.66
N GLY A 273 33.51 2.10 -16.46
CA GLY A 273 34.22 2.35 -15.21
C GLY A 273 33.85 1.39 -14.09
N ILE A 274 34.74 1.29 -13.10
CA ILE A 274 34.55 0.44 -11.92
C ILE A 274 33.77 1.24 -10.86
N LEU A 275 32.67 0.66 -10.36
CA LEU A 275 31.95 1.23 -9.23
C LEU A 275 32.84 1.20 -7.97
N HIS A 276 33.17 2.38 -7.45
CA HIS A 276 33.79 2.55 -6.13
C HIS A 276 32.77 2.88 -5.03
N ILE A 277 33.21 2.97 -3.78
CA ILE A 277 32.35 3.23 -2.60
C ILE A 277 31.44 4.47 -2.71
N GLY A 278 31.88 5.53 -3.39
CA GLY A 278 31.00 6.69 -3.68
C GLY A 278 29.71 6.33 -4.42
N HIS A 279 29.74 5.31 -5.29
CA HIS A 279 28.55 4.81 -5.98
C HIS A 279 27.60 4.08 -5.04
N ALA A 280 28.08 3.51 -3.92
CA ALA A 280 27.18 2.90 -2.93
C ALA A 280 26.18 3.94 -2.37
N LYS A 281 26.59 5.21 -2.22
CA LYS A 281 25.68 6.30 -1.84
C LYS A 281 24.65 6.56 -2.95
N ALA A 282 25.08 6.62 -4.20
CA ALA A 282 24.18 6.84 -5.33
C ALA A 282 23.17 5.70 -5.52
N ILE A 283 23.60 4.45 -5.37
CA ILE A 283 22.74 3.26 -5.43
C ILE A 283 21.72 3.31 -4.29
N ASN A 284 22.19 3.41 -3.04
CA ASN A 284 21.29 3.46 -1.87
C ASN A 284 20.32 4.64 -1.94
N PHE A 285 20.75 5.79 -2.44
CA PHE A 285 19.86 6.93 -2.56
C PHE A 285 18.81 6.73 -3.65
N ASN A 286 19.20 6.37 -4.88
CA ASN A 286 18.24 6.25 -5.98
C ASN A 286 17.30 5.06 -5.81
N PHE A 287 17.83 3.88 -5.53
CA PHE A 287 17.03 2.67 -5.34
C PHE A 287 16.32 2.68 -3.99
N GLY A 288 17.00 3.11 -2.92
CA GLY A 288 16.39 3.19 -1.60
C GLY A 288 15.28 4.24 -1.52
N TYR A 289 15.42 5.39 -2.20
CA TYR A 289 14.33 6.38 -2.26
C TYR A 289 13.10 5.85 -3.01
N ALA A 290 13.31 5.12 -4.11
CA ALA A 290 12.21 4.43 -4.79
C ALA A 290 11.55 3.40 -3.85
N LYS A 291 12.35 2.50 -3.26
CA LYS A 291 11.86 1.44 -2.36
C LYS A 291 11.11 2.01 -1.15
N ALA A 292 11.61 3.10 -0.54
CA ALA A 292 11.02 3.71 0.65
C ALA A 292 9.69 4.42 0.38
N ASN A 293 9.41 4.76 -0.87
CA ASN A 293 8.24 5.54 -1.28
C ASN A 293 7.39 4.81 -2.34
N ASN A 294 7.42 3.47 -2.35
CA ASN A 294 6.62 2.62 -3.26
C ASN A 294 6.80 3.00 -4.75
N GLY A 295 8.03 3.39 -5.11
CA GLY A 295 8.43 3.78 -6.44
C GLY A 295 9.26 2.71 -7.16
N ILE A 296 9.70 3.06 -8.37
CA ILE A 296 10.58 2.24 -9.20
C ILE A 296 11.88 2.97 -9.51
N CYS A 297 12.96 2.20 -9.66
CA CYS A 297 14.26 2.73 -10.07
C CYS A 297 14.74 2.03 -11.34
N PHE A 298 15.07 2.82 -12.35
CA PHE A 298 15.69 2.34 -13.58
C PHE A 298 17.21 2.24 -13.40
N LEU A 299 17.81 1.12 -13.79
CA LEU A 299 19.24 1.07 -14.09
C LEU A 299 19.39 1.54 -15.54
N ARG A 300 19.89 2.76 -15.74
CA ARG A 300 19.98 3.36 -17.07
C ARG A 300 21.42 3.62 -17.47
N TYR A 301 22.05 2.69 -18.18
CA TYR A 301 23.44 2.86 -18.62
C TYR A 301 23.59 4.13 -19.46
N ASP A 302 24.60 4.93 -19.14
CA ASP A 302 24.98 6.11 -19.93
C ASP A 302 25.99 5.71 -21.01
N ASP A 303 25.47 5.07 -22.05
CA ASP A 303 26.19 4.50 -23.19
C ASP A 303 26.25 5.49 -24.37
N THR A 304 26.47 6.76 -24.05
CA THR A 304 26.57 7.83 -25.06
C THR A 304 27.88 7.81 -25.83
N ASN A 305 28.87 7.01 -25.38
CA ASN A 305 30.19 6.91 -25.99
C ASN A 305 30.56 5.45 -26.36
N PRO A 306 30.41 5.06 -27.64
CA PRO A 306 30.57 3.68 -28.08
C PRO A 306 32.01 3.13 -28.00
N GLU A 307 33.03 3.99 -27.89
CA GLU A 307 34.43 3.56 -27.86
C GLU A 307 34.89 3.04 -26.49
N LYS A 308 34.08 3.23 -25.43
CA LYS A 308 34.47 2.95 -24.04
C LYS A 308 33.70 1.80 -23.39
N GLU A 309 32.86 1.11 -24.15
CA GLU A 309 31.97 0.07 -23.64
C GLU A 309 32.66 -1.29 -23.58
N GLU A 310 32.68 -1.91 -22.40
CA GLU A 310 33.09 -3.30 -22.24
C GLU A 310 32.02 -4.08 -21.45
N GLU A 311 31.60 -5.23 -21.97
CA GLU A 311 30.55 -6.09 -21.37
C GLU A 311 30.80 -6.39 -19.88
N LYS A 312 32.08 -6.56 -19.49
CA LYS A 312 32.49 -6.82 -18.10
C LYS A 312 32.03 -5.73 -17.12
N TYR A 313 31.93 -4.47 -17.56
CA TYR A 313 31.47 -3.38 -16.70
C TYR A 313 29.95 -3.38 -16.58
N PHE A 314 29.22 -3.71 -17.65
CA PHE A 314 27.77 -3.85 -17.58
C PHE A 314 27.38 -4.91 -16.54
N THR A 315 27.96 -6.10 -16.62
CA THR A 315 27.68 -7.20 -15.69
C THR A 315 28.09 -6.83 -14.26
N ALA A 316 29.30 -6.33 -14.06
CA ALA A 316 29.79 -5.97 -12.72
C ALA A 316 28.94 -4.86 -12.06
N ILE A 317 28.48 -3.87 -12.83
CA ILE A 317 27.60 -2.81 -12.32
C ILE A 317 26.28 -3.41 -11.83
N LYS A 318 25.66 -4.29 -12.63
CA LYS A 318 24.40 -4.94 -12.27
C LYS A 318 24.58 -5.80 -11.02
N ASP A 319 25.64 -6.61 -10.99
CA ASP A 319 25.98 -7.47 -9.85
C ASP A 319 26.15 -6.66 -8.56
N MET A 320 26.76 -5.48 -8.62
CA MET A 320 26.93 -4.61 -7.44
C MET A 320 25.62 -3.99 -6.97
N VAL A 321 24.71 -3.65 -7.89
CA VAL A 321 23.36 -3.18 -7.52
C VAL A 321 22.59 -4.28 -6.80
N GLU A 322 22.62 -5.50 -7.35
CA GLU A 322 21.97 -6.69 -6.76
C GLU A 322 22.60 -7.10 -5.44
N TRP A 323 23.94 -7.06 -5.35
CA TRP A 323 24.69 -7.36 -4.12
C TRP A 323 24.32 -6.42 -2.97
N LEU A 324 24.00 -5.16 -3.27
CA LEU A 324 23.51 -4.19 -2.27
C LEU A 324 22.02 -4.35 -1.94
N GLY A 325 21.35 -5.37 -2.48
CA GLY A 325 19.97 -5.73 -2.14
C GLY A 325 18.90 -4.95 -2.91
N TYR A 326 19.24 -4.44 -4.09
CA TYR A 326 18.32 -3.72 -4.96
C TYR A 326 18.16 -4.43 -6.31
N THR A 327 16.93 -4.41 -6.82
CA THR A 327 16.60 -4.94 -8.16
C THR A 327 16.13 -3.79 -9.04
N PRO A 328 16.72 -3.57 -10.22
CA PRO A 328 16.20 -2.63 -11.20
C PRO A 328 14.79 -3.01 -11.64
N TYR A 329 13.89 -2.02 -11.71
CA TYR A 329 12.57 -2.20 -12.33
C TYR A 329 12.73 -2.56 -13.82
N ASP A 330 13.64 -1.85 -14.49
CA ASP A 330 14.02 -2.12 -15.87
C ASP A 330 15.46 -1.68 -16.11
N VAL A 331 16.12 -2.31 -17.08
CA VAL A 331 17.48 -2.00 -17.51
C VAL A 331 17.38 -1.34 -18.88
N THR A 332 17.77 -0.07 -18.94
CA THR A 332 17.63 0.76 -20.15
C THR A 332 18.95 1.41 -20.52
N HIS A 333 19.05 1.91 -21.74
CA HIS A 333 20.23 2.56 -22.27
C HIS A 333 19.91 4.00 -22.69
N ALA A 334 20.90 4.88 -22.66
CA ALA A 334 20.77 6.21 -23.25
C ALA A 334 20.57 6.10 -24.77
N SER A 335 21.28 5.15 -25.40
CA SER A 335 21.21 4.85 -26.83
C SER A 335 19.81 4.44 -27.33
N ASP A 336 19.00 3.79 -26.48
CA ASP A 336 17.58 3.46 -26.78
C ASP A 336 16.75 4.68 -27.20
N ASN A 337 17.21 5.89 -26.84
CA ASN A 337 16.51 7.14 -27.06
C ASN A 337 17.18 8.07 -28.08
N PHE A 338 18.25 7.66 -28.79
CA PHE A 338 18.95 8.52 -29.75
C PHE A 338 18.03 9.11 -30.82
N GLN A 339 17.07 8.33 -31.36
CA GLN A 339 16.11 8.84 -32.33
C GLN A 339 15.20 9.95 -31.79
N LYS A 340 14.93 9.97 -30.48
CA LYS A 340 14.14 11.03 -29.84
C LYS A 340 15.00 12.24 -29.46
N LEU A 341 16.30 12.04 -29.31
CA LEU A 341 17.27 13.07 -28.94
C LEU A 341 17.75 13.88 -30.15
N TYR A 342 17.84 13.25 -31.32
CA TYR A 342 18.19 13.87 -32.61
C TYR A 342 17.04 14.72 -33.19
#